data_AF-A0A8B7DT40-F1
#
_entry.id   AF-A0A8B7DT40-F1
#
_cell.length_a   1.000
_cell.length_b   1.000
_cell.length_c   1.000
_cell.angle_alpha   90.00
_cell.angle_beta   90.00
_cell.angle_gamma   90.00
#
_symmetry.space_group_name_H-M   'P 1'
#
loop_
_entity.id
_entity.type
_entity.pdbx_description
1 polymer ?
#
loop_
_entity_poly.entity_id
_entity_poly.type
_entity_poly.pdbx_seq_one_letter_code
_entity_poly.pdbx_strand_id
1 'polypeptide(L)'
;MIELMANYVPRNVLSAIKSRISFSVICDETQDIFGIEQMSICFRSVSENFTIYKDFLGLYADDATDSKLLFYAICDVLLRRGLDKKMVQGQSYDGVASMSGHLSSVAKLFQDDVNEAIFIHCYAHRLNLVLQDACKQVCCMNEGQELCQLLYNFICLAPKRLVRYKKLQRNILDEDVKQINLSVPCPTRLTAKTKSYGSILTNFQVVVLERQDISELNDFNRAEAEGLFDKLLSFQLHFGLHLAYDVFATVEQVSQHMQSAEVDA
;
A
#
# COMPACT_ATOMS: atom_id res chain seq x y z
N MET A 1 33.66 5.68 -6.08
CA MET A 1 33.25 4.33 -5.65
C MET A 1 31.74 4.15 -5.75
N ILE A 2 30.93 5.04 -5.15
CA ILE A 2 29.45 4.99 -5.23
C ILE A 2 28.94 5.03 -6.68
N GLU A 3 29.41 5.96 -7.52
CA GLU A 3 29.02 6.02 -8.94
C GLU A 3 29.40 4.76 -9.74
N LEU A 4 30.52 4.13 -9.38
CA LEU A 4 30.96 2.88 -9.99
C LEU A 4 30.00 1.74 -9.63
N MET A 5 29.60 1.63 -8.36
CA MET A 5 28.61 0.65 -7.90
C MET A 5 27.23 0.92 -8.48
N ALA A 6 26.82 2.19 -8.55
CA ALA A 6 25.56 2.64 -9.16
C ALA A 6 25.48 2.31 -10.65
N ASN A 7 26.61 2.27 -11.35
CA ASN A 7 26.66 1.82 -12.75
C ASN A 7 26.82 0.30 -12.89
N TYR A 8 27.48 -0.35 -11.94
CA TYR A 8 27.76 -1.80 -11.99
C TYR A 8 26.51 -2.63 -11.75
N VAL A 9 25.69 -2.28 -10.75
CA VAL A 9 24.50 -3.05 -10.39
C VAL A 9 23.48 -3.12 -11.53
N PRO A 10 23.06 -1.99 -12.16
CA PRO A 10 22.15 -2.05 -13.30
C PRO A 10 22.74 -2.78 -14.51
N ARG A 11 24.06 -2.70 -14.73
CA ARG A 11 24.71 -3.44 -15.84
C ARG A 11 24.61 -4.95 -15.66
N ASN A 12 24.80 -5.46 -14.44
CA ASN A 12 24.67 -6.88 -14.14
C ASN A 12 23.22 -7.35 -14.24
N VAL A 13 22.28 -6.54 -13.75
CA VAL A 13 20.84 -6.81 -13.91
C VAL A 13 20.48 -6.88 -15.39
N LEU A 14 20.94 -5.91 -16.19
CA LEU A 14 20.65 -5.87 -17.62
C LEU A 14 21.31 -7.01 -18.40
N SER A 15 22.53 -7.43 -18.03
CA SER A 15 23.16 -8.58 -18.68
C SER A 15 22.40 -9.87 -18.37
N ALA A 16 21.89 -10.03 -17.14
CA ALA A 16 21.04 -11.15 -16.77
C ALA A 16 19.74 -11.14 -17.58
N ILE A 17 19.03 -10.01 -17.66
CA ILE A 17 17.78 -9.89 -18.43
C ILE A 17 18.01 -10.18 -19.92
N LYS A 18 19.07 -9.63 -20.52
CA LYS A 18 19.41 -9.84 -21.94
C LYS A 18 19.77 -11.29 -22.27
N SER A 19 20.19 -12.07 -21.28
CA SER A 19 20.44 -13.50 -21.46
C SER A 19 19.16 -14.35 -21.49
N ARG A 20 18.00 -13.77 -21.18
CA ARG A 20 16.71 -14.47 -21.17
C ARG A 20 16.03 -14.41 -22.53
N ILE A 21 15.20 -15.42 -22.82
CA ILE A 21 14.44 -15.51 -24.07
C ILE A 21 13.33 -14.44 -24.12
N SER A 22 12.65 -14.22 -22.98
CA SER A 22 11.58 -13.24 -22.84
C SER A 22 11.49 -12.77 -21.38
N PHE A 23 10.76 -11.68 -21.17
CA PHE A 23 10.50 -11.13 -19.85
C PHE A 23 9.13 -10.46 -19.78
N SER A 24 8.66 -10.17 -18.58
CA SER A 24 7.50 -9.34 -18.31
C SER A 24 7.95 -8.02 -17.68
N VAL A 25 7.20 -6.96 -17.93
CA VAL A 25 7.41 -5.65 -17.32
C VAL A 25 6.39 -5.45 -16.20
N ILE A 26 6.84 -5.06 -15.02
CA ILE A 26 5.99 -4.68 -13.89
C ILE A 26 6.28 -3.21 -13.60
N CYS A 27 5.25 -2.36 -13.65
CA CYS A 27 5.38 -0.95 -13.28
C CYS A 27 4.41 -0.57 -12.17
N ASP A 28 4.87 0.26 -11.25
CA ASP A 28 4.07 0.86 -10.18
C ASP A 28 4.44 2.34 -10.03
N GLU A 29 3.44 3.20 -9.87
CA GLU A 29 3.62 4.65 -9.70
C GLU A 29 3.66 5.00 -8.21
N THR A 30 4.58 5.88 -7.82
CA THR A 30 4.67 6.40 -6.46
C THR A 30 5.12 7.85 -6.50
N GLN A 31 4.73 8.61 -5.48
CA GLN A 31 5.17 9.98 -5.32
C GLN A 31 6.34 10.07 -4.33
N ASP A 32 7.33 10.90 -4.63
CA ASP A 32 8.43 11.19 -3.69
C ASP A 32 8.05 12.25 -2.63
N ILE A 33 8.99 12.59 -1.74
CA ILE A 33 8.74 13.56 -0.65
C ILE A 33 8.54 15.00 -1.15
N PHE A 34 8.94 15.31 -2.38
CA PHE A 34 8.77 16.62 -3.01
C PHE A 34 7.51 16.68 -3.87
N GLY A 35 6.76 15.58 -3.96
CA GLY A 35 5.54 15.50 -4.75
C GLY A 35 5.79 15.12 -6.21
N ILE A 36 6.99 14.67 -6.57
CA ILE A 36 7.32 14.26 -7.94
C ILE A 36 6.91 12.82 -8.13
N GLU A 37 6.14 12.55 -9.19
CA GLU A 37 5.75 11.21 -9.57
C GLU A 37 6.96 10.40 -10.08
N GLN A 38 7.01 9.13 -9.69
CA GLN A 38 8.08 8.20 -10.01
C GLN A 38 7.46 6.89 -10.47
N MET A 39 7.87 6.42 -11.63
CA MET A 39 7.56 5.08 -12.10
C MET A 39 8.66 4.11 -11.68
N SER A 40 8.30 3.14 -10.85
CA SER A 40 9.15 1.98 -10.62
C SER A 40 9.03 1.01 -11.78
N ILE A 41 10.16 0.49 -12.27
CA ILE A 41 10.18 -0.52 -13.33
C ILE A 41 10.94 -1.75 -12.83
N CYS A 42 10.26 -2.89 -12.83
CA CYS A 42 10.84 -4.21 -12.58
C CYS A 42 10.67 -5.09 -13.81
N PHE A 43 11.58 -6.05 -13.98
CA PHE A 43 11.43 -7.12 -14.95
C PHE A 43 11.24 -8.45 -14.23
N ARG A 44 10.31 -9.25 -14.74
CA ARG A 44 10.11 -10.63 -14.30
C ARG A 44 10.51 -11.57 -15.42
N SER A 45 11.41 -12.50 -15.16
CA SER A 45 11.91 -13.44 -16.17
C SER A 45 12.10 -14.84 -15.57
N VAL A 46 12.26 -15.84 -16.43
CA VAL A 46 12.48 -17.23 -16.04
C VAL A 46 13.77 -17.73 -16.71
N SER A 47 14.63 -18.42 -15.95
CA SER A 47 15.80 -19.08 -16.51
C SER A 47 15.46 -20.40 -17.19
N GLU A 48 16.42 -20.95 -17.93
CA GLU A 48 16.33 -22.30 -18.50
C GLU A 48 16.09 -23.38 -17.43
N ASN A 49 16.53 -23.14 -16.18
CA ASN A 49 16.30 -24.04 -15.04
C ASN A 49 14.99 -23.73 -14.30
N PHE A 50 14.04 -23.03 -14.94
CA PHE A 50 12.75 -22.64 -14.35
C PHE A 50 12.83 -21.81 -13.07
N THR A 51 13.96 -21.13 -12.84
CA THR A 51 14.09 -20.20 -11.72
C THR A 51 13.51 -18.85 -12.09
N ILE A 52 12.63 -18.32 -11.24
CA ILE A 52 11.97 -17.02 -11.44
C ILE A 52 12.91 -15.93 -10.91
N TYR A 53 13.10 -14.88 -11.69
CA TYR A 53 13.83 -13.68 -11.32
C TYR A 53 12.91 -12.48 -11.39
N LYS A 54 12.98 -11.65 -10.34
CA LYS A 54 12.38 -10.33 -10.31
C LYS A 54 13.49 -9.31 -10.11
N ASP A 55 13.78 -8.58 -11.17
CA ASP A 55 14.90 -7.65 -11.23
C ASP A 55 14.39 -6.22 -11.21
N PHE A 56 14.69 -5.49 -10.13
CA PHE A 56 14.40 -4.06 -10.05
C PHE A 56 15.39 -3.28 -10.91
N LEU A 57 14.88 -2.50 -11.86
CA LEU A 57 15.71 -1.69 -12.75
C LEU A 57 15.98 -0.31 -12.16
N GLY A 58 14.96 0.33 -11.61
CA GLY A 58 15.08 1.68 -11.07
C GLY A 58 13.75 2.41 -10.92
N LEU A 59 13.84 3.61 -10.34
CA LEU A 59 12.79 4.62 -10.35
C LEU A 59 13.10 5.62 -11.48
N TYR A 60 12.06 5.98 -12.22
CA TYR A 60 12.13 6.91 -13.33
C TYR A 60 11.16 8.05 -13.02
N ALA A 61 11.69 9.25 -12.82
CA ALA A 61 10.89 10.43 -12.66
C ALA A 61 10.07 10.65 -13.94
N ASP A 62 8.77 10.74 -13.79
CA ASP A 62 7.86 11.02 -14.89
C ASP A 62 6.84 12.05 -14.40
N ASP A 63 6.85 13.24 -14.98
CA ASP A 63 5.85 14.26 -14.67
C ASP A 63 4.50 13.95 -15.34
N ALA A 64 4.42 12.85 -16.08
CA ALA A 64 3.24 12.45 -16.83
C ALA A 64 2.32 11.51 -16.04
N THR A 65 1.04 11.83 -16.05
CA THR A 65 -0.05 10.96 -15.59
C THR A 65 -0.89 10.42 -16.76
N ASP A 66 -0.54 10.83 -17.99
CA ASP A 66 -1.22 10.39 -19.22
C ASP A 66 -0.67 9.05 -19.69
N SER A 67 -1.57 8.12 -20.01
CA SER A 67 -1.23 6.77 -20.42
C SER A 67 -0.25 6.68 -21.59
N LYS A 68 -0.30 7.61 -22.56
CA LYS A 68 0.62 7.57 -23.71
C LYS A 68 2.02 7.94 -23.29
N LEU A 69 2.15 8.95 -22.44
CA LEU A 69 3.45 9.38 -21.92
C LEU A 69 4.07 8.27 -21.07
N LEU A 70 3.29 7.65 -20.18
CA LEU A 70 3.71 6.50 -19.38
C LEU A 70 4.17 5.33 -20.27
N PHE A 71 3.40 5.01 -21.31
CA PHE A 71 3.78 3.99 -22.30
C PHE A 71 5.11 4.32 -23.01
N TYR A 72 5.27 5.57 -23.46
CA TYR A 72 6.51 6.00 -24.10
C TYR A 72 7.69 6.03 -23.14
N ALA A 73 7.49 6.35 -21.86
CA ALA A 73 8.52 6.28 -20.84
C ALA A 73 9.03 4.85 -20.67
N ILE A 74 8.13 3.86 -20.59
CA ILE A 74 8.51 2.44 -20.54
C ILE A 74 9.30 2.05 -21.80
N CYS A 75 8.83 2.45 -22.98
CA CYS A 75 9.50 2.15 -24.25
C CYS A 75 10.89 2.80 -24.37
N ASP A 76 11.02 4.06 -23.93
CA ASP A 76 12.30 4.78 -23.90
C ASP A 76 13.29 4.10 -22.94
N VAL A 77 12.82 3.65 -21.76
CA VAL A 77 13.65 2.88 -20.84
C VAL A 77 14.13 1.58 -21.49
N LEU A 78 13.24 0.79 -22.10
CA LEU A 78 13.62 -0.43 -22.82
C LEU A 78 14.67 -0.14 -23.89
N LEU A 79 14.45 0.89 -24.71
CA LEU A 79 15.35 1.29 -25.79
C LEU A 79 16.72 1.73 -25.27
N ARG A 80 16.78 2.61 -24.26
CA ARG A 80 18.04 3.09 -23.65
C ARG A 80 18.83 1.96 -22.99
N ARG A 81 18.15 0.93 -22.51
CA ARG A 81 18.79 -0.27 -21.95
C ARG A 81 19.15 -1.31 -23.01
N GLY A 82 18.76 -1.10 -24.27
CA GLY A 82 18.99 -2.03 -25.37
C GLY A 82 18.23 -3.34 -25.17
N LEU A 83 17.01 -3.27 -24.65
CA LEU A 83 16.07 -4.37 -24.52
C LEU A 83 15.04 -4.21 -25.65
N ASP A 84 14.87 -5.26 -26.45
CA ASP A 84 13.84 -5.25 -27.49
C ASP A 84 12.46 -5.43 -26.84
N LYS A 85 11.56 -4.48 -27.04
CA LYS A 85 10.17 -4.56 -26.55
C LYS A 85 9.44 -5.82 -27.05
N LYS A 86 9.84 -6.39 -28.19
CA LYS A 86 9.26 -7.64 -28.71
C LYS A 86 9.54 -8.86 -27.83
N MET A 87 10.51 -8.76 -26.91
CA MET A 87 10.78 -9.79 -25.91
C MET A 87 9.82 -9.71 -24.71
N VAL A 88 8.99 -8.67 -24.63
CA VAL A 88 7.99 -8.52 -23.57
C VAL A 88 6.82 -9.46 -23.85
N GLN A 89 6.63 -10.44 -22.97
CA GLN A 89 5.52 -11.41 -23.03
C GLN A 89 4.48 -11.20 -21.93
N GLY A 90 4.75 -10.30 -20.99
CA GLY A 90 3.81 -9.95 -19.95
C GLY A 90 3.97 -8.50 -19.54
N GLN A 91 2.89 -7.91 -19.08
CA GLN A 91 2.86 -6.57 -18.54
C GLN A 91 1.94 -6.56 -17.32
N SER A 92 2.36 -5.91 -16.24
CA SER A 92 1.56 -5.86 -15.02
C SER A 92 1.61 -4.52 -14.33
N TYR A 93 0.43 -4.01 -14.01
CA TYR A 93 0.20 -2.68 -13.46
C TYR A 93 -0.98 -2.69 -12.48
N ASP A 94 -1.15 -1.58 -11.76
CA ASP A 94 -2.32 -1.37 -10.92
C ASP A 94 -3.62 -1.12 -11.72
N GLY A 95 -4.74 -1.02 -11.04
CA GLY A 95 -6.05 -0.87 -11.66
C GLY A 95 -6.41 0.54 -12.12
N VAL A 96 -5.48 1.51 -12.04
CA VAL A 96 -5.78 2.90 -12.40
C VAL A 96 -6.07 3.00 -13.90
N ALA A 97 -6.99 3.89 -14.26
CA ALA A 97 -7.47 3.99 -15.64
C ALA A 97 -6.37 4.30 -16.66
N SER A 98 -5.34 5.07 -16.26
CA SER A 98 -4.15 5.35 -17.08
C SER A 98 -3.34 4.09 -17.38
N MET A 99 -3.22 3.19 -16.41
CA MET A 99 -2.42 1.96 -16.54
C MET A 99 -3.20 0.81 -17.17
N SER A 100 -4.47 0.65 -16.82
CA SER A 100 -5.24 -0.58 -17.09
C SER A 100 -6.64 -0.38 -17.70
N GLY A 101 -7.00 0.85 -18.07
CA GLY A 101 -8.27 1.15 -18.76
C GLY A 101 -8.41 0.49 -20.15
N HIS A 102 -9.65 0.34 -20.63
CA HIS A 102 -9.90 -0.46 -21.85
C HIS A 102 -9.62 0.24 -23.19
N LEU A 103 -9.56 1.57 -23.21
CA LEU A 103 -9.53 2.35 -24.46
C LEU A 103 -8.14 2.88 -24.83
N SER A 104 -7.43 3.45 -23.86
CA SER A 104 -6.20 4.20 -24.11
C SER A 104 -5.24 4.13 -22.92
N SER A 105 -5.20 3.00 -22.23
CA SER A 105 -4.28 2.78 -21.11
C SER A 105 -2.91 2.30 -21.58
N VAL A 106 -1.92 2.31 -20.68
CA VAL A 106 -0.62 1.67 -20.93
C VAL A 106 -0.82 0.22 -21.35
N ALA A 107 -1.64 -0.54 -20.62
CA ALA A 107 -1.94 -1.93 -20.92
C ALA A 107 -2.45 -2.12 -22.36
N LYS A 108 -3.39 -1.27 -22.78
CA LYS A 108 -3.98 -1.32 -24.11
C LYS A 108 -2.98 -0.92 -25.19
N LEU A 109 -2.24 0.16 -24.98
CA LEU A 109 -1.24 0.66 -25.93
C LEU A 109 -0.10 -0.34 -26.15
N PHE A 110 0.38 -0.94 -25.06
CA PHE A 110 1.45 -1.93 -25.13
C PHE A 110 0.96 -3.21 -25.82
N GLN A 111 -0.27 -3.66 -25.55
CA GLN A 111 -0.88 -4.82 -26.22
C GLN A 111 -1.09 -4.58 -27.73
N ASP A 112 -1.41 -3.35 -28.14
CA ASP A 112 -1.57 -2.99 -29.56
C ASP A 112 -0.23 -2.93 -30.30
N ASP A 113 0.87 -2.61 -29.61
CA ASP A 113 2.23 -2.57 -30.18
C ASP A 113 2.94 -3.94 -30.11
N VAL A 114 2.70 -4.71 -29.06
CA VAL A 114 3.25 -6.04 -28.80
C VAL A 114 2.11 -6.97 -28.36
N ASN A 115 1.50 -7.65 -29.32
CA ASN A 115 0.33 -8.50 -29.08
C ASN A 115 0.63 -9.72 -28.18
N GLU A 116 1.89 -10.09 -28.03
CA GLU A 116 2.33 -11.15 -27.13
C GLU A 116 2.44 -10.71 -25.66
N ALA A 117 2.41 -9.40 -25.38
CA ALA A 117 2.59 -8.84 -24.04
C ALA A 117 1.29 -8.92 -23.21
N ILE A 118 1.01 -10.07 -22.60
CA ILE A 118 -0.24 -10.29 -21.87
C ILE A 118 -0.34 -9.39 -20.64
N PHE A 119 -1.44 -8.63 -20.55
CA PHE A 119 -1.73 -7.83 -19.37
C PHE A 119 -2.26 -8.66 -18.19
N ILE A 120 -1.64 -8.48 -17.03
CA ILE A 120 -2.08 -9.00 -15.73
C ILE A 120 -2.34 -7.82 -14.81
N HIS A 121 -3.52 -7.77 -14.20
CA HIS A 121 -3.85 -6.74 -13.22
C HIS A 121 -3.29 -7.16 -11.86
N CYS A 122 -2.52 -6.25 -11.24
CA CYS A 122 -1.83 -6.45 -9.97
C CYS A 122 -2.69 -7.17 -8.93
N TYR A 123 -2.20 -8.30 -8.45
CA TYR A 123 -2.95 -9.15 -7.52
C TYR A 123 -3.21 -8.47 -6.18
N ALA A 124 -2.19 -7.79 -5.64
CA ALA A 124 -2.32 -7.05 -4.38
C ALA A 124 -3.35 -5.92 -4.49
N HIS A 125 -3.36 -5.19 -5.62
CA HIS A 125 -4.33 -4.14 -5.88
C HIS A 125 -5.76 -4.71 -6.00
N ARG A 126 -5.94 -5.80 -6.76
CA ARG A 126 -7.23 -6.48 -6.91
C ARG A 126 -7.79 -6.96 -5.57
N LEU A 127 -6.97 -7.62 -4.77
CA LEU A 127 -7.35 -8.07 -3.43
C LEU A 127 -7.81 -6.88 -2.58
N ASN A 128 -7.06 -5.79 -2.61
CA ASN A 128 -7.40 -4.58 -1.89
C ASN A 128 -8.74 -3.97 -2.34
N LEU A 129 -9.04 -3.92 -3.64
CA LEU A 129 -10.33 -3.45 -4.15
C LEU A 129 -11.49 -4.33 -3.65
N VAL A 130 -11.35 -5.66 -3.71
CA VAL A 130 -12.37 -6.59 -3.21
C VAL A 130 -12.63 -6.35 -1.71
N LEU A 131 -11.58 -6.15 -0.92
CA LEU A 131 -11.73 -5.83 0.50
C LEU A 131 -12.42 -4.48 0.72
N GLN A 132 -12.14 -3.47 -0.10
CA GLN A 132 -12.77 -2.15 0.01
C GLN A 132 -14.27 -2.26 -0.21
N ASP A 133 -14.67 -2.96 -1.26
CA ASP A 133 -16.07 -3.14 -1.56
C ASP A 133 -16.77 -4.01 -0.51
N ALA A 134 -16.16 -5.12 -0.08
CA ALA A 134 -16.71 -5.98 0.97
C ALA A 134 -16.89 -5.23 2.30
N CYS A 135 -15.90 -4.44 2.73
CA CYS A 135 -15.98 -3.71 4.00
C CYS A 135 -17.07 -2.64 4.00
N LYS A 136 -17.30 -1.96 2.87
CA LYS A 136 -18.39 -0.99 2.73
C LYS A 136 -19.77 -1.63 2.92
N GLN A 137 -19.91 -2.92 2.62
CA GLN A 137 -21.17 -3.64 2.81
C GLN A 137 -21.39 -4.11 4.26
N VAL A 138 -20.34 -4.15 5.08
CA VAL A 138 -20.41 -4.57 6.48
C VAL A 138 -20.36 -3.33 7.38
N CYS A 139 -21.54 -2.82 7.74
CA CYS A 139 -21.73 -1.57 8.48
C CYS A 139 -20.78 -1.42 9.69
N CYS A 140 -20.71 -2.41 10.57
CA CYS A 140 -19.84 -2.34 11.75
C CYS A 140 -18.34 -2.29 11.43
N MET A 141 -17.88 -2.92 10.33
CA MET A 141 -16.50 -2.84 9.88
C MET A 141 -16.19 -1.49 9.24
N ASN A 142 -17.13 -0.94 8.46
CA ASN A 142 -16.97 0.39 7.87
C ASN A 142 -16.92 1.48 8.95
N GLU A 143 -17.84 1.43 9.91
CA GLU A 143 -17.85 2.36 11.04
C GLU A 143 -16.61 2.17 11.93
N GLY A 144 -16.14 0.93 12.10
CA GLY A 144 -14.88 0.64 12.80
C GLY A 144 -13.66 1.27 12.12
N GLN A 145 -13.64 1.32 10.79
CA GLN A 145 -12.60 2.03 10.02
C GLN A 145 -12.60 3.53 10.26
N GLU A 146 -13.78 4.15 10.22
CA GLU A 146 -13.96 5.57 10.48
C GLU A 146 -13.55 5.91 11.92
N LEU A 147 -13.94 5.06 12.87
CA LEU A 147 -13.57 5.19 14.29
C LEU A 147 -12.05 5.21 14.48
N CYS A 148 -11.30 4.33 13.80
CA CYS A 148 -9.84 4.32 13.85
C CYS A 148 -9.25 5.67 13.43
N GLN A 149 -9.75 6.25 12.34
CA GLN A 149 -9.29 7.54 11.83
C GLN A 149 -9.62 8.68 12.80
N LEU A 150 -10.84 8.69 13.35
CA LEU A 150 -11.28 9.70 14.30
C LEU A 150 -10.48 9.66 15.60
N LEU A 151 -10.21 8.46 16.14
CA LEU A 151 -9.38 8.29 17.33
C LEU A 151 -7.94 8.73 17.10
N TYR A 152 -7.36 8.40 15.94
CA TYR A 152 -6.03 8.88 15.57
C TYR A 152 -6.01 10.41 15.51
N ASN A 153 -6.97 11.03 14.83
CA ASN A 153 -7.05 12.48 14.70
C ASN A 153 -7.22 13.16 16.06
N PHE A 154 -8.06 12.59 16.92
CA PHE A 154 -8.28 13.09 18.27
C PHE A 154 -6.98 13.01 19.09
N ILE A 155 -6.39 11.82 19.22
CA ILE A 155 -5.29 11.59 20.16
C ILE A 155 -3.95 12.09 19.60
N CYS A 156 -3.61 11.73 18.36
CA CYS A 156 -2.25 11.87 17.83
C CYS A 156 -1.96 13.24 17.21
N LEU A 157 -2.97 13.94 16.69
CA LEU A 157 -2.76 15.26 16.09
C LEU A 157 -2.73 16.40 17.12
N ALA A 158 -3.15 16.15 18.36
CA ALA A 158 -3.07 17.13 19.45
C ALA A 158 -1.86 16.84 20.35
N PRO A 159 -0.82 17.71 20.39
CA PRO A 159 0.42 17.44 21.13
C PRO A 159 0.21 17.12 22.62
N LYS A 160 -0.70 17.83 23.29
CA LYS A 160 -1.01 17.61 24.71
C LYS A 160 -1.61 16.22 24.95
N ARG A 161 -2.58 15.80 24.12
CA ARG A 161 -3.22 14.47 24.21
C ARG A 161 -2.23 13.37 23.88
N LEU A 162 -1.39 13.54 22.86
CA LEU A 162 -0.35 12.56 22.51
C LEU A 162 0.65 12.32 23.66
N VAL A 163 1.10 13.38 24.35
CA VAL A 163 2.01 13.25 25.50
C VAL A 163 1.34 12.49 26.64
N ARG A 164 0.08 12.80 26.96
CA ARG A 164 -0.65 12.08 28.00
C ARG A 164 -0.90 10.63 27.60
N TYR A 165 -1.40 10.38 26.40
CA TYR A 165 -1.62 9.04 25.88
C TYR A 165 -0.38 8.17 26.06
N LYS A 166 0.81 8.68 25.70
CA LYS A 166 2.08 7.97 25.91
C LYS A 166 2.42 7.74 27.39
N LYS A 167 2.04 8.66 28.28
CA LYS A 167 2.21 8.50 29.73
C LYS A 167 1.27 7.43 30.28
N LEU A 168 0.00 7.45 29.90
CA LEU A 168 -0.98 6.42 30.29
C LEU A 168 -0.59 5.06 29.73
N GLN A 169 -0.16 5.00 28.47
CA GLN A 169 0.33 3.79 27.84
C GLN A 169 1.46 3.14 28.64
N ARG A 170 2.45 3.92 29.08
CA ARG A 170 3.56 3.43 29.92
C ARG A 170 3.14 2.96 31.32
N ASN A 171 2.06 3.52 31.85
CA ASN A 171 1.60 3.19 33.20
C ASN A 171 0.70 1.94 33.22
N ILE A 172 0.06 1.62 32.09
CA ILE A 172 -0.97 0.58 32.00
C ILE A 172 -0.43 -0.67 31.31
N LEU A 173 0.39 -0.49 30.27
CA LEU A 173 1.00 -1.63 29.58
C LEU A 173 2.29 -2.04 30.30
N ASP A 174 2.47 -3.34 30.52
CA ASP A 174 3.70 -3.89 31.06
C ASP A 174 4.91 -3.51 30.17
N GLU A 175 6.10 -3.40 30.78
CA GLU A 175 7.33 -3.07 30.05
C GLU A 175 7.64 -4.06 28.90
N ASP A 176 7.18 -5.31 29.03
CA ASP A 176 7.32 -6.38 28.03
C ASP A 176 6.34 -6.25 26.85
N VAL A 177 5.27 -5.46 26.99
CA VAL A 177 4.35 -5.19 25.88
C VAL A 177 4.95 -4.09 25.02
N LYS A 178 5.31 -4.45 23.78
CA LYS A 178 5.79 -3.49 22.77
C LYS A 178 4.83 -2.30 22.70
N GLN A 179 5.30 -1.10 23.03
CA GLN A 179 4.46 0.11 22.96
C GLN A 179 4.08 0.40 21.51
N ILE A 180 2.88 -0.03 21.12
CA ILE A 180 2.34 0.21 19.78
C ILE A 180 1.67 1.57 19.79
N ASN A 181 2.22 2.53 19.05
CA ASN A 181 1.53 3.80 18.81
C ASN A 181 0.33 3.57 17.88
N LEU A 182 -0.74 4.37 18.07
CA LEU A 182 -1.84 4.41 17.12
C LEU A 182 -1.31 4.77 15.73
N SER A 183 -1.76 4.05 14.70
CA SER A 183 -1.36 4.31 13.31
C SER A 183 -2.54 4.80 12.47
N VAL A 184 -2.24 5.72 11.55
CA VAL A 184 -3.21 6.16 10.54
C VAL A 184 -3.59 4.96 9.66
N PRO A 185 -4.88 4.66 9.50
CA PRO A 185 -5.30 3.70 8.49
C PRO A 185 -5.04 4.27 7.09
N CYS A 186 -4.20 3.60 6.28
CA CYS A 186 -3.96 4.01 4.90
C CYS A 186 -5.27 3.92 4.09
N PRO A 187 -5.74 5.00 3.44
CA PRO A 187 -7.00 4.98 2.70
C PRO A 187 -6.99 3.97 1.55
N THR A 188 -5.86 3.85 0.85
CA THR A 188 -5.71 3.08 -0.38
C THR A 188 -5.21 1.66 -0.17
N ARG A 189 -4.62 1.33 1.00
CA ARG A 189 -4.07 -0.01 1.30
C ARG A 189 -4.73 -0.60 2.55
N LEU A 190 -5.87 -1.25 2.37
CA LEU A 190 -6.61 -1.93 3.44
C LEU A 190 -5.81 -3.06 4.10
N THR A 191 -4.99 -3.77 3.32
CA THR A 191 -4.14 -4.85 3.82
C THR A 191 -3.06 -4.36 4.79
N ALA A 192 -2.79 -3.05 4.83
CA ALA A 192 -1.90 -2.41 5.80
C ALA A 192 -2.63 -1.84 7.03
N LYS A 193 -3.95 -2.01 7.15
CA LYS A 193 -4.74 -1.48 8.28
C LYS A 193 -4.75 -2.38 9.51
N THR A 194 -4.28 -3.63 9.44
CA THR A 194 -4.18 -4.55 10.59
C THR A 194 -3.50 -3.88 11.78
N LYS A 195 -2.40 -3.15 11.52
CA LYS A 195 -1.67 -2.41 12.54
C LYS A 195 -2.52 -1.34 13.22
N SER A 196 -3.38 -0.65 12.47
CA SER A 196 -4.28 0.38 13.02
C SER A 196 -5.31 -0.23 13.97
N TYR A 197 -6.02 -1.27 13.55
CA TYR A 197 -6.98 -1.94 14.46
C TYR A 197 -6.27 -2.57 15.65
N GLY A 198 -5.18 -3.30 15.41
CA GLY A 198 -4.38 -3.91 16.46
C GLY A 198 -3.87 -2.89 17.47
N SER A 199 -3.41 -1.72 17.01
CA SER A 199 -2.97 -0.64 17.91
C SER A 199 -4.10 -0.13 18.81
N ILE A 200 -5.33 -0.04 18.32
CA ILE A 200 -6.48 0.39 19.14
C ILE A 200 -6.89 -0.72 20.10
N LEU A 201 -6.96 -1.96 19.64
CA LEU A 201 -7.34 -3.11 20.48
C LEU A 201 -6.33 -3.33 21.61
N THR A 202 -5.02 -3.31 21.31
CA THR A 202 -3.96 -3.42 22.33
C THR A 202 -4.00 -2.26 23.33
N ASN A 203 -4.32 -1.04 22.87
CA ASN A 203 -4.38 0.15 23.72
C ASN A 203 -5.81 0.48 24.18
N PHE A 204 -6.77 -0.45 24.11
CA PHE A 204 -8.18 -0.10 24.27
C PHE A 204 -8.46 0.59 25.61
N GLN A 205 -7.90 0.05 26.70
CA GLN A 205 -8.01 0.66 28.03
C GLN A 205 -7.37 2.06 28.10
N VAL A 206 -6.20 2.24 27.48
CA VAL A 206 -5.50 3.53 27.42
C VAL A 206 -6.35 4.56 26.66
N VAL A 207 -6.90 4.16 25.51
CA VAL A 207 -7.78 4.98 24.68
C VAL A 207 -9.03 5.37 25.47
N VAL A 208 -9.71 4.43 26.14
CA VAL A 208 -10.91 4.73 26.94
C VAL A 208 -10.62 5.73 28.07
N LEU A 209 -9.44 5.66 28.69
CA LEU A 209 -9.05 6.61 29.75
C LEU A 209 -8.78 8.02 29.25
N GLU A 210 -8.49 8.22 27.96
CA GLU A 210 -8.40 9.56 27.37
C GLU A 210 -9.74 10.33 27.45
N ARG A 211 -10.86 9.63 27.69
CA ARG A 211 -12.18 10.23 27.91
C ARG A 211 -12.22 11.22 29.08
N GLN A 212 -11.37 11.04 30.09
CA GLN A 212 -11.40 11.86 31.33
C GLN A 212 -11.18 13.36 31.09
N ASP A 213 -10.54 13.72 29.98
CA ASP A 213 -10.14 15.10 29.68
C ASP A 213 -11.06 15.83 28.74
N ILE A 214 -12.14 15.17 28.30
CA ILE A 214 -13.18 15.80 27.48
C ILE A 214 -13.80 17.01 28.22
N SER A 215 -13.78 16.98 29.56
CA SER A 215 -14.22 18.08 30.41
C SER A 215 -13.41 19.38 30.23
N GLU A 216 -12.14 19.30 29.82
CA GLU A 216 -11.27 20.47 29.58
C GLU A 216 -11.45 21.09 28.19
N LEU A 217 -12.22 20.43 27.30
CA LEU A 217 -12.52 20.94 25.96
C LEU A 217 -13.64 22.00 26.02
N ASN A 218 -13.63 22.90 25.02
CA ASN A 218 -14.76 23.79 24.76
C ASN A 218 -16.02 22.98 24.38
N ASP A 219 -17.20 23.59 24.49
CA ASP A 219 -18.47 22.86 24.39
C ASP A 219 -18.66 22.13 23.04
N PHE A 220 -18.20 22.70 21.93
CA PHE A 220 -18.28 22.07 20.61
C PHE A 220 -17.37 20.83 20.49
N ASN A 221 -16.09 20.97 20.87
CA ASN A 221 -15.14 19.85 20.82
C ASN A 221 -15.45 18.78 21.87
N ARG A 222 -16.14 19.16 22.96
CA ARG A 222 -16.59 18.25 24.00
C ARG A 222 -17.64 17.28 23.47
N ALA A 223 -18.70 17.79 22.85
CA ALA A 223 -19.77 16.96 22.32
C ALA A 223 -19.28 15.97 21.24
N GLU A 224 -18.38 16.41 20.37
CA GLU A 224 -17.75 15.54 19.36
C GLU A 224 -16.93 14.42 20.00
N ALA A 225 -16.15 14.75 21.03
CA ALA A 225 -15.36 13.78 21.76
C ALA A 225 -16.24 12.78 22.54
N GLU A 226 -17.29 13.25 23.23
CA GLU A 226 -18.23 12.35 23.93
C GLU A 226 -18.87 11.36 22.98
N GLY A 227 -19.36 11.84 21.83
CA GLY A 227 -19.93 10.99 20.79
C GLY A 227 -18.93 9.96 20.24
N LEU A 228 -17.65 10.33 20.11
CA LEU A 228 -16.59 9.42 19.70
C LEU A 228 -16.37 8.28 20.71
N PHE A 229 -16.34 8.59 22.00
CA PHE A 229 -16.12 7.58 23.04
C PHE A 229 -17.36 6.72 23.31
N ASP A 230 -18.56 7.28 23.19
CA ASP A 230 -19.80 6.50 23.27
C ASP A 230 -19.90 5.51 22.11
N LYS A 231 -19.48 5.93 20.91
CA LYS A 231 -19.28 5.05 19.75
C LYS A 231 -18.26 3.95 20.05
N LEU A 232 -17.06 4.30 20.53
CA LEU A 232 -16.01 3.32 20.87
C LEU A 232 -16.47 2.25 21.86
N LEU A 233 -17.30 2.63 22.83
CA LEU A 233 -17.82 1.74 23.88
C LEU A 233 -19.06 0.95 23.45
N SER A 234 -19.66 1.26 22.29
CA SER A 234 -20.78 0.50 21.77
C SER A 234 -20.35 -0.90 21.34
N PHE A 235 -21.21 -1.89 21.61
CA PHE A 235 -20.95 -3.28 21.22
C PHE A 235 -20.68 -3.41 19.71
N GLN A 236 -21.48 -2.74 18.89
CA GLN A 236 -21.39 -2.79 17.43
C GLN A 236 -19.99 -2.40 16.92
N LEU A 237 -19.43 -1.31 17.45
CA LEU A 237 -18.13 -0.82 17.02
C LEU A 237 -16.98 -1.60 17.63
N HIS A 238 -17.09 -2.01 18.89
CA HIS A 238 -16.10 -2.88 19.51
C HIS A 238 -16.00 -4.23 18.77
N PHE A 239 -17.15 -4.83 18.45
CA PHE A 239 -17.23 -6.03 17.61
C PHE A 239 -16.67 -5.76 16.20
N GLY A 240 -17.02 -4.64 15.58
CA GLY A 240 -16.53 -4.25 14.26
C GLY A 240 -15.01 -4.12 14.19
N LEU A 241 -14.37 -3.58 15.23
CA LEU A 241 -12.91 -3.50 15.34
C LEU A 241 -12.25 -4.87 15.43
N HIS A 242 -12.79 -5.77 16.23
CA HIS A 242 -12.29 -7.15 16.35
C HIS A 242 -12.46 -7.93 15.04
N LEU A 243 -13.66 -7.87 14.45
CA LEU A 243 -13.94 -8.52 13.18
C LEU A 243 -13.02 -7.98 12.06
N ALA A 244 -12.81 -6.66 12.01
CA ALA A 244 -11.88 -6.06 11.07
C ALA A 244 -10.46 -6.55 11.30
N TYR A 245 -9.98 -6.58 12.54
CA TYR A 245 -8.65 -7.08 12.86
C TYR A 245 -8.45 -8.52 12.38
N ASP A 246 -9.36 -9.43 12.69
CA ASP A 246 -9.24 -10.85 12.34
C ASP A 246 -9.22 -11.07 10.82
N VAL A 247 -10.10 -10.38 10.09
CA VAL A 247 -10.16 -10.44 8.63
C VAL A 247 -8.89 -9.86 8.02
N PHE A 248 -8.50 -8.64 8.41
CA PHE A 248 -7.35 -7.97 7.80
C PHE A 248 -6.02 -8.62 8.16
N ALA A 249 -5.85 -9.15 9.38
CA ALA A 249 -4.66 -9.90 9.76
C ALA A 249 -4.45 -11.14 8.88
N THR A 250 -5.54 -11.84 8.54
CA THR A 250 -5.49 -12.99 7.65
C THR A 250 -5.16 -12.57 6.22
N VAL A 251 -5.84 -11.54 5.72
CA VAL A 251 -5.69 -11.11 4.33
C VAL A 251 -4.36 -10.39 4.08
N GLU A 252 -3.77 -9.77 5.09
CA GLU A 252 -2.43 -9.19 5.02
C GLU A 252 -1.38 -10.25 4.68
N GLN A 253 -1.48 -11.46 5.26
CA GLN A 253 -0.57 -12.57 4.93
C GLN A 253 -0.70 -12.99 3.46
N VAL A 254 -1.94 -13.07 2.97
CA VAL A 254 -2.22 -13.36 1.55
C VAL A 254 -1.64 -12.26 0.66
N SER A 255 -1.83 -10.99 1.02
CA SER A 255 -1.31 -9.85 0.28
C SER A 255 0.22 -9.83 0.24
N GLN A 256 0.89 -10.18 1.34
CA GLN A 256 2.35 -10.32 1.39
C GLN A 256 2.85 -11.46 0.50
N HIS A 257 2.17 -12.61 0.53
CA HIS A 257 2.51 -13.73 -0.34
C HIS A 257 2.31 -13.39 -1.83
N MET A 258 1.23 -12.68 -2.18
CA MET A 258 0.99 -12.20 -3.54
C MET A 258 2.09 -11.27 -4.05
N GLN A 259 2.75 -10.50 -3.17
CA GLN A 259 3.86 -9.60 -3.53
C GLN A 259 5.24 -10.29 -3.50
N SER A 260 5.30 -11.58 -3.17
CA SER A 260 6.55 -12.34 -3.18
C SER A 260 7.04 -12.57 -4.61
N ALA A 261 8.35 -12.72 -4.78
CA ALA A 261 8.96 -12.96 -6.11
C ALA A 261 8.37 -14.19 -6.84
N GLU A 262 7.77 -15.13 -6.12
CA GLU A 262 7.14 -16.33 -6.68
C GLU A 262 5.80 -16.01 -7.37
N VAL A 263 5.00 -15.10 -6.82
CA VAL A 263 3.60 -14.87 -7.24
C VAL A 263 3.38 -13.51 -7.89
N ASP A 264 4.21 -12.52 -7.56
CA ASP A 264 3.96 -11.11 -7.87
C ASP A 264 3.71 -10.82 -9.34
N ALA A 265 2.46 -10.45 -9.62
CA ALA A 265 2.05 -9.78 -10.83
C ALA A 265 1.73 -8.34 -10.43
#